data_AF-A0A7V1JLN3-F1
#
_entry.id   AF-A0A7V1JLN3-F1
#
_cell.length_a   1.000
_cell.length_b   1.000
_cell.length_c   1.000
_cell.angle_alpha   90.00
_cell.angle_beta   90.00
_cell.angle_gamma   90.00
#
_symmetry.space_group_name_H-M   'P 1'
#
loop_
_entity.id
_entity.type
_entity.pdbx_description
1 polymer ?
#
loop_
_entity_poly.entity_id
_entity_poly.type
_entity_poly.pdbx_seq_one_letter_code
_entity_poly.pdbx_strand_id
1 'polypeptide(L)'
;PACLVLGGETTVTVQGRGKGGRNQEVALGAALSLDGWEKVMVVALATDGTDGPTDAAGAIVTGQTVARARARGMDPADHLARNDAYPLLAALGDLILTGPTGTNVNDLAFVLAF
;
A
#
# COMPACT_ATOMS: atom_id res chain seq x y z
N PRO A 1 -12.96 12.89 13.41
CA PRO A 1 -12.38 11.58 13.75
C PRO A 1 -13.28 10.36 13.48
N ALA A 2 -12.82 9.46 12.61
CA ALA A 2 -13.38 8.13 12.38
C ALA A 2 -12.29 7.13 11.97
N CYS A 3 -12.53 5.85 12.23
CA CYS A 3 -11.70 4.74 11.75
C CYS A 3 -12.61 3.68 11.11
N LEU A 4 -12.42 3.42 9.82
CA LEU A 4 -13.07 2.31 9.14
C LEU A 4 -12.10 1.13 9.14
N VAL A 5 -12.59 -0.03 9.56
CA VAL A 5 -11.83 -1.28 9.57
C VAL A 5 -12.44 -2.21 8.53
N LEU A 6 -11.60 -2.72 7.63
CA LEU A 6 -11.98 -3.67 6.60
C LEU A 6 -11.11 -4.93 6.73
N GLY A 7 -11.69 -6.08 6.42
CA GLY A 7 -10.98 -7.35 6.39
C GLY A 7 -11.44 -8.20 5.21
N GLY A 8 -10.55 -9.05 4.72
CA GLY A 8 -10.80 -9.88 3.55
C GLY A 8 -9.50 -10.44 3.00
N GLU A 9 -9.51 -10.81 1.72
CA GLU A 9 -8.32 -11.24 0.97
C GLU A 9 -8.48 -10.69 -0.44
N THR A 10 -7.78 -9.60 -0.75
CA THR A 10 -7.85 -9.02 -2.09
C THR A 10 -7.01 -9.83 -3.08
N THR A 11 -7.18 -9.61 -4.38
CA THR A 11 -6.33 -10.22 -5.40
C THR A 11 -5.87 -9.18 -6.39
N VAL A 12 -4.69 -9.39 -6.97
CA VAL A 12 -4.13 -8.57 -8.03
C VAL A 12 -4.22 -9.34 -9.34
N THR A 13 -4.78 -8.72 -10.37
CA THR A 13 -4.65 -9.23 -11.73
C THR A 13 -3.33 -8.72 -12.30
N VAL A 14 -2.32 -9.59 -12.32
CA VAL A 14 -0.98 -9.22 -12.78
C VAL A 14 -0.97 -9.04 -14.30
N GLN A 15 -0.58 -7.84 -14.74
CA GLN A 15 -0.40 -7.46 -16.14
C GLN A 15 1.05 -7.03 -16.43
N GLY A 16 1.75 -6.52 -15.41
CA GLY A 16 3.14 -6.08 -15.50
C GLY A 16 4.15 -7.13 -15.06
N ARG A 17 5.40 -6.68 -14.91
CA ARG A 17 6.54 -7.48 -14.40
C ARG A 17 7.15 -6.85 -13.15
N GLY A 18 6.43 -5.94 -12.52
CA GLY A 18 6.87 -5.24 -11.32
C GLY A 18 6.94 -6.13 -10.09
N LYS A 19 7.39 -5.52 -8.99
CA LYS A 19 7.39 -6.12 -7.67
C LYS A 19 6.33 -5.42 -6.81
N GLY A 20 5.52 -6.21 -6.12
CA GLY A 20 4.44 -5.70 -5.28
C GLY A 20 3.63 -6.82 -4.65
N GLY A 21 2.55 -6.44 -3.99
CA GLY A 21 1.57 -7.33 -3.40
C GLY A 21 0.21 -6.66 -3.35
N ARG A 22 -0.81 -7.42 -2.97
CA ARG A 22 -2.20 -6.97 -3.00
C ARG A 22 -2.46 -5.80 -2.05
N ASN A 23 -1.87 -5.82 -0.86
CA ASN A 23 -2.03 -4.75 0.12
C ASN A 23 -1.25 -3.49 -0.29
N GLN A 24 -0.08 -3.66 -0.88
CA GLN A 24 0.69 -2.57 -1.47
C GLN A 24 -0.05 -1.91 -2.64
N GLU A 25 -0.71 -2.67 -3.52
CA GLU A 25 -1.53 -2.11 -4.60
C GLU A 25 -2.79 -1.41 -4.10
N VAL A 26 -3.47 -1.96 -3.09
CA VAL A 26 -4.58 -1.28 -2.41
C VAL A 26 -4.12 0.06 -1.85
N ALA A 27 -2.97 0.09 -1.16
CA ALA A 27 -2.41 1.31 -0.61
C ALA A 27 -2.04 2.31 -1.72
N LEU A 28 -1.35 1.89 -2.79
CA LEU A 28 -0.97 2.78 -3.87
C LEU A 28 -2.19 3.33 -4.65
N GLY A 29 -3.20 2.50 -4.90
CA GLY A 29 -4.47 2.93 -5.49
C GLY A 29 -5.25 3.91 -4.60
N ALA A 30 -5.23 3.69 -3.28
CA ALA A 30 -5.78 4.65 -2.32
C ALA A 30 -5.01 5.97 -2.34
N ALA A 31 -3.68 5.94 -2.40
CA ALA A 31 -2.85 7.14 -2.48
C ALA A 31 -3.20 8.01 -3.70
N LEU A 32 -3.41 7.39 -4.87
CA LEU A 32 -3.86 8.08 -6.08
C LEU A 32 -5.23 8.75 -5.88
N SER A 33 -6.15 8.09 -5.18
CA SER A 33 -7.49 8.62 -4.90
C SER A 33 -7.49 9.74 -3.86
N LEU A 34 -6.48 9.75 -2.98
CA LEU A 34 -6.32 10.70 -1.88
C LEU A 34 -5.40 11.87 -2.22
N ASP A 35 -4.87 12.00 -3.45
CA ASP A 35 -3.89 13.04 -3.81
C ASP A 35 -4.37 14.44 -3.37
N GLY A 36 -3.60 15.08 -2.49
CA GLY A 36 -3.90 16.41 -1.93
C GLY A 36 -4.88 16.44 -0.75
N TRP A 37 -5.43 15.30 -0.33
CA TRP A 37 -6.31 15.24 0.86
C TRP A 37 -5.49 15.38 2.14
N GLU A 38 -5.98 16.19 3.05
CA GLU A 38 -5.41 16.34 4.39
C GLU A 38 -6.10 15.44 5.39
N LYS A 39 -5.40 15.08 6.49
CA LYS A 39 -5.96 14.38 7.65
C LYS A 39 -6.66 13.05 7.30
N VAL A 40 -6.19 12.37 6.27
CA VAL A 40 -6.59 11.00 5.93
C VAL A 40 -5.36 10.12 5.75
N MET A 41 -5.42 8.91 6.31
CA MET A 41 -4.40 7.88 6.17
C MET A 41 -5.06 6.53 5.87
N VAL A 42 -4.46 5.77 4.95
CA VAL A 42 -4.85 4.40 4.66
C VAL A 42 -3.71 3.46 5.00
N VAL A 43 -4.05 2.40 5.70
CA VAL A 43 -3.14 1.30 6.02
C VAL A 43 -3.74 0.03 5.43
N ALA A 44 -2.95 -0.75 4.71
CA ALA A 44 -3.35 -2.08 4.25
C ALA A 44 -2.20 -3.05 4.52
N LEU A 45 -2.49 -4.21 5.11
CA LEU A 45 -1.48 -5.21 5.48
C LEU A 45 -2.02 -6.65 5.52
N ALA A 46 -1.16 -7.58 5.15
CA ALA A 46 -1.31 -9.01 5.34
C ALA A 46 -0.90 -9.40 6.77
N THR A 47 -1.74 -10.16 7.45
CA THR A 47 -1.54 -10.53 8.85
C THR A 47 -0.42 -11.54 9.06
N ASP A 48 0.00 -12.25 8.01
CA ASP A 48 1.17 -13.15 8.03
C ASP A 48 2.52 -12.44 7.94
N GLY A 49 2.49 -11.14 7.64
CA GLY A 49 3.66 -10.29 7.54
C GLY A 49 4.30 -10.25 6.16
N THR A 50 3.67 -10.86 5.15
CA THR A 50 4.17 -10.91 3.77
C THR A 50 3.08 -10.61 2.75
N ASP A 51 3.35 -9.66 1.87
CA ASP A 51 2.42 -9.24 0.82
C ASP A 51 3.07 -9.42 -0.56
N GLY A 52 2.57 -10.40 -1.30
CA GLY A 52 3.18 -10.84 -2.56
C GLY A 52 4.59 -11.41 -2.37
N PRO A 53 5.42 -11.48 -3.44
CA PRO A 53 6.81 -11.89 -3.37
C PRO A 53 7.72 -10.77 -2.81
N THR A 54 7.38 -10.23 -1.63
CA THR A 54 8.09 -9.14 -0.97
C THR A 54 8.34 -9.44 0.52
N ASP A 55 9.19 -8.64 1.15
CA ASP A 55 9.46 -8.68 2.59
C ASP A 55 8.56 -7.72 3.40
N ALA A 56 7.63 -7.03 2.73
CA ALA A 56 6.68 -6.14 3.35
C ALA A 56 5.36 -6.86 3.61
N ALA A 57 4.69 -6.51 4.70
CA ALA A 57 3.32 -6.92 4.98
C ALA A 57 2.29 -6.09 4.21
N GLY A 58 2.68 -4.91 3.70
CA GLY A 58 1.77 -3.96 3.10
C GLY A 58 2.35 -2.55 3.15
N ALA A 59 1.50 -1.52 3.26
CA ALA A 59 1.94 -0.13 3.27
C ALA A 59 0.99 0.84 3.98
N ILE A 60 1.53 2.01 4.31
CA ILE A 60 0.83 3.16 4.88
C ILE A 60 0.93 4.31 3.88
N VAL A 61 -0.20 4.90 3.52
CA VAL A 61 -0.25 6.05 2.60
C VAL A 61 -1.12 7.17 3.14
N THR A 62 -0.85 8.38 2.66
CA THR A 62 -1.65 9.58 2.95
C THR A 62 -1.88 10.36 1.66
N GLY A 63 -2.65 11.45 1.72
CA GLY A 63 -2.81 12.35 0.57
C GLY A 63 -1.52 13.07 0.14
N GLN A 64 -0.42 12.91 0.87
CA GLN A 64 0.90 13.45 0.52
C GLN A 64 1.77 12.44 -0.23
N THR A 65 1.39 11.16 -0.27
CA THR A 65 2.20 10.08 -0.88
C THR A 65 2.49 10.35 -2.35
N VAL A 66 1.49 10.78 -3.13
CA VAL A 66 1.67 11.07 -4.57
C VAL A 66 2.64 12.23 -4.80
N ALA A 67 2.49 13.34 -4.05
CA ALA A 67 3.42 14.46 -4.13
C ALA A 67 4.86 14.06 -3.77
N ARG A 68 5.05 13.25 -2.72
CA ARG A 68 6.37 12.72 -2.32
C ARG A 68 7.00 11.79 -3.37
N ALA A 69 6.19 11.00 -4.08
CA ALA A 69 6.65 10.14 -5.18
C ALA A 69 7.10 10.98 -6.38
N ARG A 70 6.26 11.92 -6.82
CA ARG A 70 6.57 12.82 -7.94
C ARG A 70 7.81 13.67 -7.67
N ALA A 71 8.00 14.13 -6.43
CA ALA A 71 9.21 14.85 -6.01
C ALA A 71 10.49 14.01 -6.12
N ARG A 72 10.39 12.68 -6.16
CA ARG A 72 11.48 11.73 -6.41
C ARG A 72 11.55 11.26 -7.86
N GLY A 73 10.78 11.84 -8.76
CA GLY A 73 10.74 11.46 -10.18
C GLY A 73 10.04 10.12 -10.46
N MET A 74 9.23 9.63 -9.52
CA MET A 74 8.45 8.40 -9.69
C MET A 74 7.00 8.74 -10.02
N ASP A 75 6.38 8.01 -10.94
CA ASP A 75 4.97 8.16 -11.30
C ASP A 75 4.13 7.06 -10.62
N PRO A 76 3.32 7.39 -9.59
CA PRO A 76 2.46 6.42 -8.91
C PRO A 76 1.49 5.66 -9.82
N ALA A 77 0.96 6.32 -10.86
CA ALA A 77 -0.01 5.70 -11.76
C ALA A 77 0.66 4.65 -12.65
N ASP A 78 1.86 4.94 -13.17
CA ASP A 78 2.67 3.98 -13.93
C ASP A 78 3.12 2.80 -13.06
N HIS A 79 3.59 3.06 -11.84
CA HIS A 79 3.97 2.01 -10.89
C HIS A 79 2.79 1.06 -10.59
N LEU A 80 1.59 1.60 -10.38
CA LEU A 80 0.39 0.78 -10.18
C LEU A 80 0.04 -0.03 -11.44
N ALA A 81 0.05 0.62 -12.61
CA ALA A 81 -0.30 -0.02 -13.89
C ALA A 81 0.64 -1.18 -14.26
N ARG A 82 1.89 -1.16 -13.78
CA ARG A 82 2.89 -2.22 -14.05
C ARG A 82 3.09 -3.20 -12.90
N ASN A 83 2.16 -3.22 -11.93
CA ASN A 83 2.21 -4.04 -10.70
C ASN A 83 3.53 -3.89 -9.94
N ASP A 84 4.03 -2.65 -9.84
CA ASP A 84 5.35 -2.30 -9.32
C ASP A 84 5.26 -1.38 -8.10
N ALA A 85 4.31 -1.65 -7.19
CA ALA A 85 4.06 -0.81 -6.02
C ALA A 85 5.23 -0.81 -5.00
N TYR A 86 5.91 -1.94 -4.84
CA TYR A 86 6.96 -2.13 -3.84
C TYR A 86 8.09 -1.10 -3.94
N PRO A 87 8.79 -0.93 -5.09
CA PRO A 87 9.93 -0.01 -5.15
C PRO A 87 9.55 1.45 -4.90
N LEU A 88 8.35 1.87 -5.32
CA LEU A 88 7.85 3.22 -5.03
C LEU A 88 7.63 3.41 -3.53
N LEU A 89 6.86 2.51 -2.91
CA LEU A 89 6.55 2.60 -1.48
C LEU A 89 7.83 2.46 -0.62
N ALA A 90 8.79 1.64 -1.06
CA ALA A 90 10.11 1.53 -0.43
C ALA A 90 10.89 2.85 -0.50
N ALA A 91 10.94 3.50 -1.67
CA ALA A 91 11.64 4.77 -1.85
C ALA A 91 11.04 5.91 -1.01
N LEU A 92 9.76 5.81 -0.65
CA LEU A 92 9.07 6.75 0.23
C LEU A 92 9.24 6.45 1.72
N GLY A 93 9.62 5.22 2.08
CA GLY A 93 9.60 4.73 3.46
C GLY A 93 8.18 4.40 3.95
N ASP A 94 7.27 4.07 3.03
CA ASP A 94 5.84 3.86 3.29
C ASP A 94 5.49 2.37 3.47
N LEU A 95 6.45 1.45 3.34
CA LEU A 95 6.25 0.02 3.55
C LEU A 95 6.06 -0.34 5.03
N ILE A 96 5.19 -1.32 5.29
CA ILE A 96 5.08 -1.95 6.60
C ILE A 96 5.96 -3.20 6.60
N LEU A 97 7.02 -3.18 7.40
CA LEU A 97 7.94 -4.31 7.58
C LEU A 97 7.74 -4.91 8.97
N THR A 98 6.92 -5.96 9.07
CA THR A 98 6.70 -6.68 10.34
C THR A 98 7.66 -7.86 10.53
N GLY A 99 8.17 -8.42 9.42
CA GLY A 99 8.67 -9.79 9.40
C GLY A 99 7.54 -10.82 9.55
N PRO A 100 7.86 -12.12 9.54
CA PRO A 100 6.87 -13.18 9.69
C PRO A 100 6.22 -13.12 11.07
N THR A 101 4.88 -13.04 11.10
CA THR A 101 4.14 -12.91 12.37
C THR A 101 3.83 -14.26 13.02
N GLY A 102 3.94 -15.36 12.27
CA GLY A 102 3.64 -16.72 12.74
C GLY A 102 2.15 -17.06 12.77
N THR A 103 1.29 -16.23 12.16
CA THR A 103 -0.15 -16.49 12.00
C THR A 103 -0.61 -16.05 10.61
N ASN A 104 -1.80 -16.45 10.17
CA ASN A 104 -2.41 -15.92 8.95
C ASN A 104 -3.93 -15.91 9.11
N VAL A 105 -4.50 -14.71 9.16
CA VAL A 105 -5.95 -14.45 9.14
C VAL A 105 -6.29 -13.46 8.02
N ASN A 106 -5.58 -13.58 6.89
CA ASN A 106 -5.72 -12.78 5.67
C ASN A 106 -5.32 -11.30 5.85
N ASP A 107 -6.03 -10.37 5.22
CA ASP A 107 -5.72 -8.94 5.16
C ASP A 107 -6.55 -8.10 6.12
N LEU A 108 -5.95 -7.01 6.61
CA LEU A 108 -6.62 -5.91 7.29
C LEU A 108 -6.32 -4.58 6.60
N ALA A 109 -7.34 -3.76 6.46
CA ALA A 109 -7.18 -2.37 6.03
C ALA A 109 -7.88 -1.40 6.98
N PHE A 110 -7.25 -0.24 7.18
CA PHE A 110 -7.72 0.83 8.05
C PHE A 110 -7.76 2.13 7.27
N VAL A 111 -8.90 2.83 7.31
CA VAL A 111 -9.02 4.21 6.83
C VAL A 111 -9.23 5.11 8.03
N LEU A 112 -8.25 5.96 8.30
CA LEU A 112 -8.25 6.89 9.42
C LEU A 112 -8.52 8.29 8.88
N ALA A 113 -9.58 8.92 9.37
CA ALA A 113 -9.89 10.33 9.14
C ALA A 113 -9.81 11.06 10.47
N PHE A 114 -8.90 12.04 10.59
CA PHE A 114 -8.60 12.72 11.87
C PHE A 114 -9.53 13.92 12.10
#